data_AF-A0A419DEN5-F1
#
_entry.id   AF-A0A419DEN5-F1
#
_cell.length_a   1.000
_cell.length_b   1.000
_cell.length_c   1.000
_cell.angle_alpha   90.00
_cell.angle_beta   90.00
_cell.angle_gamma   90.00
#
_symmetry.space_group_name_H-M   'P 1'
#
loop_
_entity.id
_entity.type
_entity.pdbx_description
1 polymer ?
#
loop_
_entity_poly.entity_id
_entity_poly.type
_entity_poly.pdbx_seq_one_letter_code
_entity_poly.pdbx_strand_id
1 'polypeptide(L)'
;MLMKKRIKFFRSKFNSHLRSGKEQNMKTQKFTAQEIAAVWSRGRIVIGNDPKIWRKDICGAWIKWDRYGNRDSLYGWEVDHMNPSGGDSIVNLQPLQWENNLAKSDGRIKCVRRD
;
A
#
# COMPACT_ATOMS: atom_id res chain seq x y z
N MET A 1 -19.78 -27.50 57.13
CA MET A 1 -19.41 -26.81 55.87
C MET A 1 -20.69 -26.56 55.07
N LEU A 2 -20.89 -25.38 54.47
CA LEU A 2 -22.20 -24.99 53.92
C LEU A 2 -22.58 -25.72 52.62
N MET A 3 -23.90 -25.81 52.39
CA MET A 3 -24.53 -26.40 51.20
C MET A 3 -25.20 -25.34 50.30
N LYS A 4 -25.55 -25.77 49.08
CA LYS A 4 -26.76 -25.44 48.28
C LYS A 4 -26.73 -24.26 47.28
N LYS A 5 -27.27 -24.57 46.07
CA LYS A 5 -27.83 -23.70 45.00
C LYS A 5 -26.76 -22.97 44.15
N ARG A 6 -26.90 -22.71 42.84
CA ARG A 6 -27.96 -22.88 41.79
C ARG A 6 -27.22 -22.95 40.40
N ILE A 7 -27.75 -23.39 39.24
CA ILE A 7 -29.06 -23.95 38.85
C ILE A 7 -28.96 -25.06 37.75
N LYS A 8 -29.26 -24.75 36.47
CA LYS A 8 -29.43 -25.60 35.25
C LYS A 8 -29.37 -24.66 33.99
N PHE A 9 -29.43 -25.01 32.69
CA PHE A 9 -29.63 -26.27 31.95
C PHE A 9 -29.20 -26.15 30.44
N PHE A 10 -29.07 -27.29 29.74
CA PHE A 10 -29.33 -27.56 28.30
C PHE A 10 -28.79 -26.67 27.14
N ARG A 11 -27.66 -27.11 26.55
CA ARG A 11 -27.52 -27.68 25.18
C ARG A 11 -28.51 -27.25 24.06
N SER A 12 -27.98 -26.65 22.99
CA SER A 12 -28.35 -26.93 21.59
C SER A 12 -27.15 -26.70 20.63
N LYS A 13 -27.24 -27.16 19.37
CA LYS A 13 -26.09 -27.28 18.42
C LYS A 13 -26.49 -26.92 16.98
N PHE A 14 -26.37 -25.65 16.61
CA PHE A 14 -26.53 -25.07 15.26
C PHE A 14 -25.76 -23.74 15.25
N ASN A 15 -24.93 -23.35 14.27
CA ASN A 15 -24.50 -23.99 13.02
C ASN A 15 -23.00 -24.35 13.04
N SER A 16 -22.65 -25.42 12.35
CA SER A 16 -21.33 -25.56 11.70
C SER A 16 -21.40 -25.00 10.27
N HIS A 17 -20.24 -24.76 9.65
CA HIS A 17 -20.04 -24.34 8.25
C HIS A 17 -20.22 -22.85 7.90
N LEU A 18 -19.29 -22.36 7.05
CA LEU A 18 -19.28 -21.08 6.31
C LEU A 18 -19.14 -19.79 7.17
N ARG A 19 -18.14 -18.90 6.98
CA ARG A 19 -17.01 -18.84 6.03
C ARG A 19 -15.77 -18.25 6.71
N SER A 20 -14.59 -18.42 6.11
CA SER A 20 -13.42 -17.61 6.44
C SER A 20 -13.60 -16.17 5.95
N GLY A 21 -13.13 -15.21 6.75
CA GLY A 21 -13.08 -13.78 6.41
C GLY A 21 -11.89 -13.16 7.13
N LYS A 22 -10.94 -12.59 6.39
CA LYS A 22 -9.67 -12.09 6.95
C LYS A 22 -9.89 -10.76 7.67
N GLU A 23 -9.93 -10.78 9.00
CA GLU A 23 -9.74 -9.58 9.83
C GLU A 23 -8.25 -9.18 9.88
N GLN A 24 -7.61 -9.07 8.70
CA GLN A 24 -6.22 -8.68 8.57
C GLN A 24 -6.09 -7.16 8.50
N ASN A 25 -6.09 -6.54 9.69
CA ASN A 25 -5.37 -5.31 10.02
C ASN A 25 -5.46 -4.23 8.93
N MET A 26 -6.58 -3.49 8.92
CA MET A 26 -6.80 -2.35 8.02
C MET A 26 -5.87 -1.17 8.41
N LYS A 27 -4.59 -1.27 8.03
CA LYS A 27 -3.67 -0.12 8.01
C LYS A 27 -4.35 1.02 7.26
N THR A 28 -4.59 2.12 7.94
CA THR A 28 -5.19 3.32 7.37
C THR A 28 -4.34 3.78 6.19
N GLN A 29 -4.87 3.66 4.97
CA GLN A 29 -4.20 4.17 3.76
C GLN A 29 -4.05 5.68 3.92
N LYS A 30 -2.80 6.18 3.93
CA LYS A 30 -2.52 7.60 4.13
C LYS A 30 -3.14 8.48 3.03
N PHE A 31 -3.25 7.93 1.81
CA PHE A 31 -3.76 8.63 0.63
C PHE A 31 -5.01 7.96 0.10
N THR A 32 -5.96 8.76 -0.37
CA THR A 32 -7.16 8.30 -1.06
C THR A 32 -6.84 7.70 -2.44
N ALA A 33 -7.76 6.92 -3.00
CA ALA A 33 -7.62 6.40 -4.36
C ALA A 33 -7.47 7.51 -5.43
N GLN A 34 -8.03 8.70 -5.19
CA GLN A 34 -7.89 9.85 -6.08
C GLN A 34 -6.49 10.45 -6.02
N GLU A 35 -5.92 10.61 -4.82
CA GLU A 35 -4.52 11.05 -4.65
C GLU A 35 -3.54 10.03 -5.22
N ILE A 36 -3.75 8.72 -5.00
CA ILE A 36 -2.92 7.66 -5.57
C ILE A 36 -2.93 7.72 -7.11
N ALA A 37 -4.10 7.94 -7.72
CA ALA A 37 -4.23 8.13 -9.17
C ALA A 37 -3.54 9.42 -9.67
N ALA A 38 -3.69 10.52 -8.93
CA ALA A 38 -3.02 11.80 -9.24
C ALA A 38 -1.50 11.67 -9.13
N VAL A 39 -0.98 10.99 -8.11
CA VAL A 39 0.46 10.73 -7.96
C VAL A 39 0.98 9.83 -9.08
N TRP A 40 0.30 8.71 -9.39
CA TRP A 40 0.64 7.84 -10.53
C TRP A 40 0.74 8.61 -11.85
N SER A 41 -0.15 9.58 -12.08
CA SER A 41 -0.16 10.40 -13.30
C SER A 41 1.14 11.21 -13.52
N ARG A 42 1.94 11.41 -12.46
CA ARG A 42 3.24 12.11 -12.49
C ARG A 42 4.42 11.19 -12.84
N GLY A 43 4.22 9.87 -12.84
CA GLY A 43 5.23 8.90 -13.27
C GLY A 43 5.53 9.01 -14.77
N ARG A 44 6.76 8.72 -15.18
CA ARG A 44 7.22 8.87 -16.57
C ARG A 44 6.51 7.87 -17.48
N ILE A 45 5.81 8.38 -18.50
CA ILE A 45 5.23 7.57 -19.57
C ILE A 45 6.37 7.05 -20.46
N VAL A 46 6.28 5.79 -20.90
CA VAL A 46 7.24 5.17 -21.82
C VAL A 46 6.49 4.74 -23.09
N ILE A 47 7.02 5.10 -24.25
CA ILE A 47 6.43 4.79 -25.56
C ILE A 47 6.34 3.25 -25.73
N GLY A 48 5.29 2.79 -26.41
CA GLY A 48 5.03 1.35 -26.62
C GLY A 48 4.40 0.62 -25.42
N ASN A 49 4.11 1.31 -24.32
CA ASN A 49 3.51 0.74 -23.12
C ASN A 49 2.23 1.51 -22.74
N ASP A 50 1.24 0.84 -22.13
CA ASP A 50 0.01 1.51 -21.65
C ASP A 50 0.31 2.35 -20.38
N PRO A 51 0.18 3.69 -20.40
CA PRO A 51 0.44 4.56 -19.26
C PRO A 51 -0.58 4.43 -18.11
N LYS A 52 -1.64 3.62 -18.28
CA LYS A 52 -2.55 3.19 -17.20
C LYS A 52 -2.01 1.99 -16.43
N ILE A 53 -1.12 1.20 -17.01
CA ILE A 53 -0.57 -0.03 -16.42
C ILE A 53 0.88 0.18 -16.00
N TRP A 54 1.70 0.78 -16.86
CA TRP A 54 3.15 0.84 -16.74
C TRP A 54 3.68 2.28 -16.84
N ARG A 55 4.58 2.64 -15.92
CA ARG A 55 5.35 3.89 -15.93
C ARG A 55 6.76 3.61 -15.41
N LYS A 56 7.66 4.59 -15.57
CA LYS A 56 8.93 4.64 -14.83
C LYS A 56 8.89 5.70 -13.73
N ASP A 57 9.56 5.45 -12.62
CA ASP A 57 9.77 6.47 -11.58
C ASP A 57 10.82 7.52 -12.00
N ILE A 58 11.18 8.43 -11.10
CA ILE A 58 12.21 9.46 -11.37
C ILE A 58 13.61 8.85 -11.55
N CYS A 59 13.88 7.69 -10.95
CA CYS A 59 15.12 6.92 -11.07
C CYS A 59 15.20 6.09 -12.36
N GLY A 60 14.11 5.98 -13.12
CA GLY A 60 14.01 5.16 -14.32
C GLY A 60 13.63 3.70 -14.06
N ALA A 61 13.25 3.33 -12.84
CA ALA A 61 12.77 1.98 -12.52
C ALA A 61 11.31 1.78 -12.96
N TRP A 62 10.98 0.60 -13.49
CA TRP A 62 9.61 0.24 -13.84
C TRP A 62 8.71 0.13 -12.60
N ILE A 63 7.54 0.76 -12.69
CA ILE A 63 6.46 0.70 -11.70
C ILE A 63 5.15 0.28 -12.38
N LYS A 64 4.31 -0.47 -11.68
CA LYS A 64 3.04 -1.00 -12.21
C LYS A 64 1.85 -0.56 -11.36
N TRP A 65 0.78 -0.07 -11.99
CA TRP A 65 -0.39 0.52 -11.31
C TRP A 65 -0.98 -0.40 -10.23
N ASP A 66 -1.26 -1.67 -10.56
CA ASP A 66 -1.80 -2.69 -9.65
C ASP A 66 -0.76 -3.28 -8.66
N ARG A 67 0.39 -2.62 -8.49
CA ARG A 67 1.43 -2.96 -7.48
C ARG A 67 1.72 -1.81 -6.51
N TYR A 68 0.83 -0.82 -6.43
CA TYR A 68 0.85 0.17 -5.36
C TYR A 68 0.91 -0.49 -3.97
N GLY A 69 1.86 -0.07 -3.12
CA GLY A 69 2.10 -0.61 -1.77
C GLY A 69 2.65 -2.04 -1.70
N ASN A 70 2.89 -2.72 -2.83
CA ASN A 70 3.32 -4.11 -2.85
C ASN A 70 4.86 -4.22 -2.92
N ARG A 71 5.50 -4.31 -1.74
CA ARG A 71 6.96 -4.48 -1.61
C ARG A 71 7.47 -5.88 -1.99
N ASP A 72 6.59 -6.87 -2.15
CA ASP A 72 6.95 -8.21 -2.62
C ASP A 72 7.05 -8.28 -4.17
N SER A 73 6.89 -7.14 -4.86
CA SER A 73 6.91 -7.05 -6.33
C SER A 73 8.06 -6.20 -6.84
N LEU A 74 8.76 -6.69 -7.87
CA LEU A 74 9.77 -5.94 -8.64
C LEU A 74 9.27 -4.54 -9.05
N TYR A 75 8.01 -4.47 -9.49
CA TYR A 75 7.35 -3.26 -10.01
C TYR A 75 6.49 -2.54 -8.97
N GLY A 76 6.67 -2.87 -7.68
CA GLY A 76 5.96 -2.22 -6.58
C GLY A 76 6.37 -0.76 -6.41
N TRP A 77 5.42 0.08 -6.04
CA TRP A 77 5.63 1.52 -5.91
C TRP A 77 4.80 2.14 -4.79
N GLU A 78 5.24 3.29 -4.31
CA GLU A 78 4.64 4.02 -3.20
C GLU A 78 4.58 5.52 -3.53
N VAL A 79 3.79 6.27 -2.75
CA VAL A 79 3.83 7.74 -2.79
C VAL A 79 5.05 8.22 -1.99
N ASP A 80 5.87 9.06 -2.62
CA ASP A 80 7.05 9.70 -2.02
C ASP A 80 6.91 11.24 -1.96
N HIS A 81 7.48 11.84 -0.93
CA HIS A 81 7.53 13.29 -0.67
C HIS A 81 8.85 13.89 -1.19
N MET A 82 8.82 14.60 -2.31
CA MET A 82 10.03 15.20 -2.90
C MET A 82 10.77 16.11 -1.91
N ASN A 83 10.05 16.95 -1.17
CA ASN A 83 10.54 17.67 -0.01
C ASN A 83 9.86 17.12 1.27
N PRO A 84 10.60 16.58 2.26
CA PRO A 84 10.04 16.14 3.54
C PRO A 84 9.24 17.20 4.29
N SER A 85 9.60 18.48 4.15
CA SER A 85 8.92 19.62 4.78
C SER A 85 7.79 20.21 3.93
N GLY A 86 7.54 19.67 2.73
CA GLY A 86 6.56 20.21 1.77
C GLY A 86 5.10 19.75 1.98
N GLY A 87 4.84 18.90 2.98
CA GLY A 87 3.50 18.37 3.28
C GLY A 87 2.93 17.45 2.20
N ASP A 88 1.65 17.10 2.33
CA ASP A 88 0.95 16.12 1.48
C ASP A 88 0.34 16.72 0.19
N SER A 89 0.68 17.96 -0.18
CA SER A 89 0.18 18.58 -1.41
C SER A 89 0.69 17.84 -2.66
N ILE A 90 -0.19 17.59 -3.64
CA ILE A 90 0.10 16.80 -4.86
C ILE A 90 1.33 17.29 -5.66
N VAL A 91 1.67 18.58 -5.56
CA VAL A 91 2.87 19.14 -6.20
C VAL A 91 4.19 18.69 -5.54
N ASN A 92 4.13 18.25 -4.27
CA ASN A 92 5.24 17.68 -3.51
C ASN A 92 5.32 16.14 -3.61
N LEU A 93 4.29 15.49 -4.15
CA LEU A 93 4.21 14.03 -4.22
C LEU A 93 4.70 13.47 -5.56
N GLN A 94 5.27 12.26 -5.55
CA GLN A 94 5.65 11.53 -6.76
C GLN A 94 5.50 10.00 -6.58
N PRO A 95 5.34 9.22 -7.65
CA PRO A 95 5.38 7.77 -7.56
C PRO A 95 6.83 7.29 -7.62
N LEU A 96 7.25 6.50 -6.63
CA LEU A 96 8.62 6.01 -6.51
C LEU A 96 8.62 4.49 -6.33
N GLN A 97 9.54 3.78 -7.01
CA GLN A 97 9.68 2.33 -6.83
C GLN A 97 10.08 2.04 -5.37
N TRP A 98 9.53 0.98 -4.76
CA TRP A 98 9.59 0.83 -3.30
C TRP A 98 11.00 0.68 -2.70
N GLU A 99 11.97 0.15 -3.44
CA GLU A 99 13.39 0.08 -3.02
C GLU A 99 14.05 1.46 -3.12
N ASN A 100 13.75 2.22 -4.18
CA ASN A 100 14.19 3.61 -4.33
C ASN A 100 13.61 4.51 -3.24
N ASN A 101 12.38 4.23 -2.79
CA ASN A 101 11.75 4.89 -1.64
C ASN A 101 12.41 4.47 -0.32
N LEU A 102 12.65 3.17 -0.11
CA LEU A 102 13.29 2.64 1.09
C LEU A 102 14.76 3.08 1.26
N ALA A 103 15.49 3.28 0.16
CA ALA A 103 16.89 3.72 0.18
C ALA A 103 17.07 5.24 0.39
N LYS A 104 15.99 6.03 0.26
CA LYS A 104 15.97 7.48 0.44
C LYS A 104 16.36 7.84 1.89
N SER A 105 17.22 8.85 2.07
CA SER A 105 17.45 9.48 3.37
C SER A 105 17.62 10.98 3.23
N ASP A 106 17.24 11.75 4.25
CA ASP A 106 17.47 13.20 4.32
C ASP A 106 16.85 13.97 3.14
N GLY A 107 15.71 13.48 2.64
CA GLY A 107 15.05 13.96 1.41
C GLY A 107 15.74 13.55 0.11
N ARG A 108 16.98 13.04 0.14
CA ARG A 108 17.77 12.65 -1.03
C ARG A 108 17.44 11.24 -1.48
N ILE A 109 16.88 11.13 -2.68
CA ILE A 109 16.55 9.86 -3.34
C ILE A 109 17.84 9.09 -3.68
N LYS A 110 17.88 7.80 -3.38
CA LYS A 110 18.97 6.91 -3.79
C LYS A 110 18.42 5.87 -4.76
N CYS A 111 18.72 6.06 -6.05
CA CYS A 111 18.26 5.17 -7.11
C CYS A 111 19.04 3.84 -7.08
N VAL A 112 18.53 2.87 -6.31
CA VAL A 112 19.08 1.52 -6.14
C VAL A 112 18.54 0.52 -7.17
N ARG A 113 17.27 0.67 -7.59
CA ARG A 113 16.70 0.02 -8.78
C ARG A 113 16.61 1.03 -9.92
N ARG A 114 16.98 0.59 -11.13
CA ARG A 114 16.94 1.33 -12.40
C ARG A 114 16.76 0.32 -13.53
N ASP A 115 16.23 0.78 -14.66
CA ASP A 115 16.08 0.03 -15.92
C ASP A 115 16.48 0.94 -17.10
#